data_AF-U1RTY8-F1
#
_entry.id   AF-U1RTY8-F1
#
_cell.length_a   1.000
_cell.length_b   1.000
_cell.length_c   1.000
_cell.angle_alpha   90.00
_cell.angle_beta   90.00
_cell.angle_gamma   90.00
#
_symmetry.space_group_name_H-M   'P 1'
#
loop_
_entity.id
_entity.type
_entity.pdbx_description
1 polymer ?
#
loop_
_entity_poly.entity_id
_entity_poly.type
_entity_poly.pdbx_seq_one_letter_code
_entity_poly.pdbx_strand_id
1 'polypeptide(L)'
;FEKFAELGIERVSEPTDSEPGAQRIRPVNEVLKFGKATCVDLCVAFCCAALDAGIYPLILTVTADGGQRRHAIVVVPIERQWAMGCDVLIDEGFSRESMLPNREDLRALMVESADDPRGTWLAIDVEQVTEPGAGWGVALSRGAAYIRDWDWDVLVDIGGLRSRIPDREIPPGGHIDKVLMPARTPLPIDFTPLQLIRARHAIVPFQEGPEIQQLRTWATRMPEEAARHEGDGDIAVAVVTGAGGTGKTRMAVQLCEELSGKGWYTGFLPSTTEITDAELSALVEVATELLVVVDYAEEARRGLVARVVRVLRARQSPTRIVLTARGTDQWWDDFRRRMVQDGNDMNRILRISNLGQTHQDTDPCVFTNLYKRAVEKFCEHMKVDLPSNGVVPNDLGGTALDVILRAWRAVCSERVDSTAMLSDQSELYESVLEIEFAQWRKAPILAEVSTRHLHRAAATLSLISPASDEEQVDAVLSALPEWSSEHLRRGRFAELLVQALLRTDGKKPICLQPDPVADHLILTVFGNNPELLDDILS
;
A
#
# COMPACT_ATOMS: atom_id res chain seq x y z
N PHE A 1 -12.51 21.01 -11.97
CA PHE A 1 -12.85 20.04 -13.03
C PHE A 1 -11.59 19.55 -13.76
N GLU A 2 -10.80 20.42 -14.38
CA GLU A 2 -9.59 20.03 -15.12
C GLU A 2 -8.64 19.13 -14.31
N LYS A 3 -8.42 19.46 -13.04
CA LYS A 3 -7.64 18.61 -12.12
C LYS A 3 -8.19 17.18 -11.97
N PHE A 4 -9.50 16.97 -12.01
CA PHE A 4 -10.07 15.62 -11.99
C PHE A 4 -9.85 14.88 -13.30
N ALA A 5 -9.88 15.57 -14.45
CA ALA A 5 -9.55 14.98 -15.75
C ALA A 5 -8.07 14.56 -15.83
N GLU A 6 -7.17 15.28 -15.16
CA GLU A 6 -5.75 14.91 -15.05
C GLU A 6 -5.50 13.64 -14.19
N LEU A 7 -6.45 13.24 -13.33
CA LEU A 7 -6.30 12.07 -12.46
C LEU A 7 -6.46 10.73 -13.19
N GLY A 8 -6.92 10.73 -14.44
CA GLY A 8 -7.10 9.50 -15.22
C GLY A 8 -8.13 8.55 -14.60
N ILE A 9 -9.22 9.08 -14.05
CA ILE A 9 -10.26 8.28 -13.40
C ILE A 9 -11.04 7.47 -14.46
N GLU A 10 -11.19 6.17 -14.24
CA GLU A 10 -11.94 5.24 -15.06
C GLU A 10 -13.36 5.03 -14.49
N ARG A 11 -14.36 4.98 -15.38
CA ARG A 11 -15.73 4.62 -15.01
C ARG A 11 -15.82 3.13 -14.69
N VAL A 12 -16.38 2.80 -13.53
CA VAL A 12 -16.62 1.42 -13.08
C VAL A 12 -18.06 1.19 -12.66
N SER A 13 -18.42 -0.08 -12.44
CA SER A 13 -19.72 -0.46 -11.88
C SER A 13 -19.86 -0.05 -10.41
N GLU A 14 -21.09 -0.09 -9.92
CA GLU A 14 -21.43 0.10 -8.51
C GLU A 14 -20.63 -0.86 -7.62
N PRO A 15 -20.29 -0.47 -6.37
CA PRO A 15 -19.69 -1.38 -5.41
C PRO A 15 -20.54 -2.64 -5.19
N THR A 16 -19.90 -3.78 -4.97
CA THR A 16 -20.58 -5.09 -4.86
C THR A 16 -21.48 -5.23 -3.63
N ASP A 17 -21.34 -4.34 -2.66
CA ASP A 17 -22.17 -4.21 -1.45
C ASP A 17 -23.33 -3.21 -1.62
N SER A 18 -23.58 -2.72 -2.85
CA SER A 18 -24.77 -1.91 -3.15
C SER A 18 -26.03 -2.77 -3.11
N GLU A 19 -27.09 -2.25 -2.48
CA GLU A 19 -28.38 -2.93 -2.38
C GLU A 19 -29.29 -2.58 -3.58
N PRO A 20 -30.27 -3.42 -3.94
CA PRO A 20 -31.23 -3.07 -4.98
C PRO A 20 -31.92 -1.72 -4.72
N GLY A 21 -31.65 -0.74 -5.57
CA GLY A 21 -32.21 0.61 -5.46
C GLY A 21 -31.39 1.60 -4.64
N ALA A 22 -30.25 1.20 -4.07
CA ALA A 22 -29.33 2.07 -3.34
C ALA A 22 -27.86 1.77 -3.71
N GLN A 23 -27.07 2.81 -3.95
CA GLN A 23 -25.66 2.64 -4.25
C GLN A 23 -24.82 2.93 -3.00
N ARG A 24 -23.89 2.03 -2.67
CA ARG A 24 -22.82 2.38 -1.73
C ARG A 24 -21.89 3.38 -2.41
N ILE A 25 -21.55 4.46 -1.71
CA ILE A 25 -20.67 5.51 -2.25
C ILE A 25 -19.24 5.21 -1.82
N ARG A 26 -18.31 5.16 -2.78
CA ARG A 26 -16.89 5.00 -2.49
C ARG A 26 -16.35 6.25 -1.78
N PRO A 27 -15.61 6.10 -0.68
CA PRO A 27 -14.91 7.20 -0.05
C PRO A 27 -14.00 7.97 -1.02
N VAL A 28 -13.87 9.29 -0.83
CA VAL A 28 -13.09 10.17 -1.72
C VAL A 28 -11.62 9.72 -1.84
N ASN A 29 -11.03 9.27 -0.74
CA ASN A 29 -9.67 8.75 -0.74
C ASN A 29 -9.53 7.47 -1.59
N GLU A 30 -10.56 6.63 -1.72
CA GLU A 30 -10.56 5.49 -2.64
C GLU A 30 -10.65 5.97 -4.09
N VAL A 31 -11.57 6.90 -4.39
CA VAL A 31 -11.74 7.47 -5.75
C VAL A 31 -10.42 8.09 -6.24
N LEU A 32 -9.78 8.91 -5.41
CA LEU A 32 -8.54 9.60 -5.76
C LEU A 32 -7.33 8.65 -5.81
N LYS A 33 -7.27 7.62 -4.96
CA LYS A 33 -6.15 6.67 -4.91
C LYS A 33 -6.19 5.66 -6.05
N PHE A 34 -7.37 5.15 -6.40
CA PHE A 34 -7.51 4.09 -7.40
C PHE A 34 -7.89 4.59 -8.78
N GLY A 35 -8.35 5.83 -8.90
CA GLY A 35 -8.83 6.36 -10.16
C GLY A 35 -10.02 5.57 -10.68
N LYS A 36 -10.94 5.11 -9.81
CA LYS A 36 -12.12 4.34 -10.20
C LYS A 36 -13.36 4.87 -9.51
N ALA A 37 -14.39 5.17 -10.30
CA ALA A 37 -15.60 5.78 -9.77
C ALA A 37 -16.85 5.51 -10.63
N THR A 38 -18.01 5.54 -9.99
CA THR A 38 -19.31 5.76 -10.64
C THR A 38 -19.59 7.26 -10.81
N CYS A 39 -20.67 7.63 -11.50
CA CYS A 39 -21.09 9.04 -11.59
C CYS A 39 -21.42 9.64 -10.21
N VAL A 40 -22.02 8.86 -9.30
CA VAL A 40 -22.33 9.33 -7.93
C VAL A 40 -21.04 9.51 -7.12
N ASP A 41 -20.10 8.56 -7.18
CA ASP A 41 -18.80 8.67 -6.50
C ASP A 41 -18.04 9.93 -6.93
N LEU A 42 -18.04 10.21 -8.25
CA LEU A 42 -17.45 11.42 -8.82
C LEU A 42 -18.15 12.70 -8.36
N CYS A 43 -19.48 12.70 -8.33
CA CYS A 43 -20.24 13.84 -7.85
C CYS A 43 -19.90 14.15 -6.37
N VAL A 44 -19.82 13.12 -5.52
CA VAL A 44 -19.45 13.30 -4.10
C VAL A 44 -18.01 13.81 -3.97
N ALA A 45 -17.05 13.19 -4.64
CA ALA A 45 -15.65 13.63 -4.61
C ALA A 45 -15.48 15.08 -5.11
N PHE A 46 -16.20 15.43 -6.18
CA PHE A 46 -16.20 16.79 -6.72
C PHE A 46 -16.87 17.79 -5.77
N CYS A 47 -17.97 17.42 -5.11
CA CYS A 47 -18.62 18.25 -4.10
C CYS A 47 -17.69 18.51 -2.90
N CYS A 48 -16.90 17.54 -2.46
CA CYS A 48 -15.88 17.76 -1.43
C CYS A 48 -14.86 18.83 -1.87
N ALA A 49 -14.33 18.72 -3.08
CA ALA A 49 -13.41 19.72 -3.63
C ALA A 49 -14.07 21.10 -3.81
N ALA A 50 -15.36 21.13 -4.17
CA ALA A 50 -16.14 22.36 -4.28
C ALA A 50 -16.32 23.05 -2.93
N LEU A 51 -16.68 22.29 -1.88
CA LEU A 51 -16.80 22.80 -0.51
C LEU A 51 -15.47 23.37 0.00
N ASP A 52 -14.35 22.66 -0.22
CA ASP A 52 -13.01 23.14 0.14
C ASP A 52 -12.64 24.43 -0.62
N ALA A 53 -13.15 24.60 -1.84
CA ALA A 53 -13.00 25.81 -2.64
C ALA A 53 -14.00 26.93 -2.24
N GLY A 54 -14.84 26.73 -1.22
CA GLY A 54 -15.83 27.71 -0.78
C GLY A 54 -17.07 27.81 -1.69
N ILE A 55 -17.29 26.81 -2.54
CA ILE A 55 -18.46 26.70 -3.42
C ILE A 55 -19.55 25.89 -2.71
N TYR A 56 -20.81 26.25 -2.88
CA TYR A 56 -21.96 25.53 -2.29
C TYR A 56 -22.50 24.51 -3.30
N PRO A 57 -22.30 23.18 -3.15
CA PRO A 57 -22.74 22.21 -4.14
C PRO A 57 -23.99 21.44 -3.71
N LEU A 58 -24.72 20.94 -4.71
CA LEU A 58 -25.78 19.96 -4.60
C LEU A 58 -25.51 18.80 -5.55
N ILE A 59 -26.11 17.64 -5.30
CA ILE A 59 -26.08 16.49 -6.21
C ILE A 59 -27.50 16.21 -6.67
N LEU A 60 -27.72 16.14 -7.98
CA LEU A 60 -28.99 15.73 -8.57
C LEU A 60 -28.83 14.36 -9.21
N THR A 61 -29.65 13.39 -8.80
CA THR A 61 -29.89 12.17 -9.57
C THR A 61 -31.02 12.40 -10.56
N VAL A 62 -30.82 11.90 -11.77
CA VAL A 62 -31.79 11.93 -12.86
C VAL A 62 -32.00 10.54 -13.41
N THR A 63 -33.19 10.30 -13.97
CA THR A 63 -33.53 9.01 -14.59
C THR A 63 -34.10 9.16 -16.00
N ALA A 64 -33.96 8.12 -16.80
CA ALA A 64 -34.59 8.00 -18.12
C ALA A 64 -35.07 6.57 -18.34
N ASP A 65 -35.83 6.37 -19.43
CA ASP A 65 -36.36 5.06 -19.84
C ASP A 65 -37.15 4.37 -18.73
N GLY A 66 -38.01 5.14 -18.03
CA GLY A 66 -38.83 4.62 -16.92
C GLY A 66 -38.02 4.19 -15.69
N GLY A 67 -36.85 4.80 -15.46
CA GLY A 67 -36.00 4.53 -14.29
C GLY A 67 -34.90 3.50 -14.52
N GLN A 68 -34.81 2.92 -15.72
CA GLN A 68 -33.77 1.93 -16.07
C GLN A 68 -32.39 2.54 -16.23
N ARG A 69 -32.33 3.79 -16.70
CA ARG A 69 -31.08 4.55 -16.77
C ARG A 69 -31.08 5.60 -15.68
N ARG A 70 -29.96 5.68 -14.97
CA ARG A 70 -29.75 6.65 -13.89
C ARG A 70 -28.43 7.34 -14.10
N HIS A 71 -28.39 8.62 -13.73
CA HIS A 71 -27.18 9.41 -13.77
C HIS A 71 -27.16 10.38 -12.59
N ALA A 72 -25.97 10.84 -12.21
CA ALA A 72 -25.79 11.85 -11.17
C ALA A 72 -24.96 13.00 -11.72
N ILE A 73 -25.38 14.22 -11.39
CA ILE A 73 -24.70 15.45 -11.77
C ILE A 73 -24.57 16.38 -10.57
N VAL A 74 -23.58 17.27 -10.61
CA VAL A 74 -23.40 18.30 -9.59
C VAL A 74 -24.12 19.57 -10.03
N VAL A 75 -24.90 20.15 -9.13
CA VAL A 75 -25.63 21.40 -9.36
C VAL A 75 -25.08 22.48 -8.42
N VAL A 76 -24.76 23.66 -8.96
CA VAL A 76 -24.11 24.73 -8.20
C VAL A 76 -24.78 26.08 -8.46
N PRO A 77 -25.29 26.79 -7.43
CA PRO A 77 -25.66 28.20 -7.52
C PRO A 77 -24.42 29.10 -7.66
N ILE A 78 -24.37 29.95 -8.68
CA ILE A 78 -23.21 30.81 -8.96
C ILE A 78 -23.02 31.89 -7.90
N GLU A 79 -24.13 32.46 -7.42
CA GLU A 79 -24.11 33.60 -6.49
C GLU A 79 -23.96 33.20 -5.01
N ARG A 80 -23.92 31.90 -4.70
CA ARG A 80 -23.87 31.40 -3.31
C ARG A 80 -22.50 30.81 -2.99
N GLN A 81 -21.89 31.32 -1.93
CA GLN A 81 -20.58 30.86 -1.47
C GLN A 81 -20.71 30.16 -0.11
N TRP A 82 -20.23 28.92 -0.06
CA TRP A 82 -20.18 28.09 1.15
C TRP A 82 -19.44 28.78 2.31
N ALA A 83 -18.35 29.48 2.00
CA ALA A 83 -17.47 30.10 3.00
C ALA A 83 -18.11 31.21 3.85
N MET A 84 -19.35 31.63 3.56
CA MET A 84 -20.00 32.80 4.17
C MET A 84 -21.14 32.46 5.14
N GLY A 85 -21.23 31.23 5.66
CA GLY A 85 -22.26 30.85 6.64
C GLY A 85 -23.66 30.89 6.04
N CYS A 86 -23.83 30.31 4.84
CA CYS A 86 -25.11 30.27 4.16
C CYS A 86 -26.12 29.38 4.87
N ASP A 87 -27.39 29.81 4.89
CA ASP A 87 -28.53 28.99 5.28
C ASP A 87 -28.59 27.69 4.46
N VAL A 88 -29.42 26.72 4.86
CA VAL A 88 -29.69 25.56 4.00
C VAL A 88 -30.59 25.95 2.82
N LEU A 89 -30.45 25.25 1.70
CA LEU A 89 -31.38 25.38 0.56
C LEU A 89 -32.58 24.45 0.70
N ILE A 90 -32.35 23.27 1.29
CA ILE A 90 -33.38 22.27 1.53
C ILE A 90 -33.36 21.89 3.00
N ASP A 91 -34.43 22.21 3.72
CA ASP A 91 -34.52 21.97 5.17
C ASP A 91 -34.38 20.49 5.53
N GLU A 92 -34.94 19.58 4.73
CA GLU A 92 -34.82 18.13 4.93
C GLU A 92 -33.47 17.57 4.43
N GLY A 93 -32.65 18.39 3.76
CA GLY A 93 -31.37 18.00 3.15
C GLY A 93 -31.49 17.36 1.78
N PHE A 94 -32.69 16.97 1.34
CA PHE A 94 -32.95 16.50 -0.03
C PHE A 94 -34.39 16.79 -0.47
N SER A 95 -34.64 16.79 -1.78
CA SER A 95 -35.96 16.95 -2.40
C SER A 95 -36.12 15.95 -3.56
N ARG A 96 -37.33 15.39 -3.71
CA ARG A 96 -37.71 14.62 -4.92
C ARG A 96 -38.43 15.46 -5.98
N GLU A 97 -38.83 16.67 -5.62
CA GLU A 97 -39.51 17.60 -6.52
C GLU A 97 -38.53 18.66 -7.06
N SER A 98 -38.87 19.23 -8.23
CA SER A 98 -38.11 20.35 -8.80
C SER A 98 -38.04 21.50 -7.81
N MET A 99 -36.84 21.99 -7.54
CA MET A 99 -36.65 23.17 -6.71
C MET A 99 -37.12 24.40 -7.48
N LEU A 100 -37.75 25.36 -6.78
CA LEU A 100 -38.16 26.65 -7.33
C LEU A 100 -37.39 27.83 -6.70
N PRO A 101 -36.07 27.99 -6.96
CA PRO A 101 -35.33 29.17 -6.49
C PRO A 101 -36.03 30.45 -6.97
N ASN A 102 -36.34 31.38 -6.05
CA ASN A 102 -37.06 32.62 -6.36
C ASN A 102 -38.39 32.44 -7.11
N ARG A 103 -39.06 31.28 -6.94
CA ARG A 103 -40.31 30.88 -7.63
C ARG A 103 -40.15 30.59 -9.14
N GLU A 104 -38.92 30.43 -9.63
CA GLU A 104 -38.64 30.01 -11.00
C GLU A 104 -38.15 28.56 -11.01
N ASP A 105 -38.54 27.77 -12.01
CA ASP A 105 -38.09 26.38 -12.13
C ASP A 105 -36.57 26.35 -12.32
N LEU A 106 -35.87 25.56 -11.49
CA LEU A 106 -34.42 25.39 -11.56
C LEU A 106 -33.95 25.04 -12.98
N ARG A 107 -34.77 24.31 -13.75
CA ARG A 107 -34.49 23.95 -15.16
C ARG A 107 -34.31 25.17 -16.07
N ALA A 108 -35.03 26.27 -15.79
CA ALA A 108 -34.96 27.51 -16.56
C ALA A 108 -33.78 28.42 -16.18
N LEU A 109 -33.07 28.09 -15.10
CA LEU A 109 -31.99 28.89 -14.52
C LEU A 109 -30.58 28.38 -14.87
N MET A 110 -30.48 27.30 -15.66
CA MET A 110 -29.22 26.66 -16.00
C MET A 110 -28.40 27.45 -17.01
N VAL A 111 -27.10 27.54 -16.76
CA VAL A 111 -26.10 27.98 -17.73
C VAL A 111 -25.93 26.90 -18.80
N GLU A 112 -26.30 27.18 -20.05
CA GLU A 112 -26.14 26.23 -21.15
C GLU A 112 -24.73 26.27 -21.79
N SER A 113 -24.00 27.37 -21.60
CA SER A 113 -22.63 27.55 -22.12
C SER A 113 -21.84 28.54 -21.26
N ALA A 114 -20.50 28.50 -21.32
CA ALA A 114 -19.63 29.35 -20.49
C ALA A 114 -19.88 30.87 -20.64
N ASP A 115 -20.47 31.29 -21.77
CA ASP A 115 -20.76 32.70 -22.08
C ASP A 115 -22.25 33.06 -21.90
N ASP A 116 -23.07 32.18 -21.30
CA ASP A 116 -24.50 32.45 -21.07
C ASP A 116 -24.68 33.44 -19.91
N PRO A 117 -25.13 34.69 -20.18
CA PRO A 117 -25.24 35.73 -19.16
C PRO A 117 -26.53 35.60 -18.32
N ARG A 118 -27.42 34.65 -18.61
CA ARG A 118 -28.73 34.50 -17.95
C ARG A 118 -28.77 33.38 -16.93
N GLY A 119 -27.92 32.37 -17.07
CA GLY A 119 -27.88 31.25 -16.14
C GLY A 119 -27.29 31.68 -14.79
N THR A 120 -27.99 31.36 -13.71
CA THR A 120 -27.55 31.62 -12.33
C THR A 120 -27.11 30.34 -11.62
N TRP A 121 -27.22 29.19 -12.31
CA TRP A 121 -26.87 27.86 -11.83
C TRP A 121 -26.08 27.07 -12.86
N LEU A 122 -25.13 26.28 -12.37
CA LEU A 122 -24.36 25.34 -13.18
C LEU A 122 -24.89 23.93 -12.97
N ALA A 123 -25.03 23.18 -14.06
CA ALA A 123 -25.23 21.74 -14.06
C ALA A 123 -23.97 21.10 -14.65
N ILE A 124 -23.26 20.33 -13.85
CA ILE A 124 -21.93 19.80 -14.18
C ILE A 124 -22.04 18.29 -14.25
N ASP A 125 -21.94 17.73 -15.45
CA ASP A 125 -21.74 16.30 -15.63
C ASP A 125 -20.27 15.95 -15.34
N VAL A 126 -19.99 15.67 -14.05
CA VAL A 126 -18.64 15.37 -13.58
C VAL A 126 -18.09 14.08 -14.21
N GLU A 127 -18.95 13.14 -14.60
CA GLU A 127 -18.52 11.89 -15.23
C GLU A 127 -17.72 12.11 -16.52
N GLN A 128 -17.89 13.27 -17.17
CA GLN A 128 -17.10 13.62 -18.35
C GLN A 128 -15.59 13.59 -18.14
N VAL A 129 -15.08 13.63 -16.91
CA VAL A 129 -13.64 13.49 -16.63
C VAL A 129 -13.09 12.10 -17.00
N THR A 130 -13.94 11.08 -17.14
CA THR A 130 -13.54 9.72 -17.51
C THR A 130 -13.52 9.48 -19.01
N GLU A 131 -13.98 10.45 -19.82
CA GLU A 131 -14.18 10.30 -21.26
C GLU A 131 -13.02 10.93 -22.07
N PRO A 132 -12.65 10.34 -23.23
CA PRO A 132 -11.69 10.96 -24.14
C PRO A 132 -12.18 12.32 -24.63
N GLY A 133 -11.37 13.37 -24.47
CA GLY A 133 -11.76 14.75 -24.83
C GLY A 133 -12.56 15.48 -23.76
N ALA A 134 -12.49 15.01 -22.51
CA ALA A 134 -13.02 15.70 -21.34
C ALA A 134 -12.71 17.20 -21.36
N GLY A 135 -13.75 18.02 -21.16
CA GLY A 135 -13.62 19.47 -21.15
C GLY A 135 -14.75 20.12 -20.39
N TRP A 136 -14.45 21.24 -19.73
CA TRP A 136 -15.41 21.98 -18.90
C TRP A 136 -16.70 22.34 -19.66
N GLY A 137 -16.58 22.84 -20.89
CA GLY A 137 -17.75 23.19 -21.71
C GLY A 137 -18.63 21.97 -22.05
N VAL A 138 -18.04 20.80 -22.28
CA VAL A 138 -18.78 19.56 -22.56
C VAL A 138 -19.52 19.09 -21.31
N ALA A 139 -18.88 19.16 -20.13
CA ALA A 139 -19.48 18.82 -18.85
C ALA A 139 -20.69 19.70 -18.51
N LEU A 140 -20.61 21.02 -18.79
CA LEU A 140 -21.74 21.93 -18.60
C LEU A 140 -22.87 21.66 -19.58
N SER A 141 -22.56 21.52 -20.87
CA SER A 141 -23.55 21.28 -21.92
C SER A 141 -24.31 19.97 -21.69
N ARG A 142 -23.60 18.89 -21.32
CA ARG A 142 -24.23 17.60 -20.97
C ARG A 142 -25.03 17.68 -19.67
N GLY A 143 -24.50 18.34 -18.64
CA GLY A 143 -25.21 18.54 -17.39
C GLY A 143 -26.55 19.25 -17.59
N ALA A 144 -26.57 20.33 -18.38
CA ALA A 144 -27.79 21.05 -18.73
C ALA A 144 -28.76 20.17 -19.54
N ALA A 145 -28.25 19.38 -20.48
CA ALA A 145 -29.07 18.43 -21.24
C ALA A 145 -29.75 17.39 -20.34
N TYR A 146 -29.05 16.82 -19.35
CA TYR A 146 -29.66 15.90 -18.39
C TYR A 146 -30.81 16.55 -17.61
N ILE A 147 -30.64 17.79 -17.12
CA ILE A 147 -31.72 18.49 -16.38
C ILE A 147 -32.96 18.74 -17.24
N ARG A 148 -32.77 19.00 -18.54
CA ARG A 148 -33.86 19.32 -19.48
C ARG A 148 -34.55 18.07 -20.01
N ASP A 149 -33.78 17.05 -20.34
CA ASP A 149 -34.23 15.92 -21.16
C ASP A 149 -34.55 14.67 -20.31
N TRP A 150 -34.10 14.60 -19.05
CA TRP A 150 -34.32 13.46 -18.15
C TRP A 150 -35.26 13.81 -16.99
N ASP A 151 -35.86 12.77 -16.40
CA ASP A 151 -36.74 12.90 -15.26
C ASP A 151 -35.94 13.15 -13.98
N TRP A 152 -36.44 14.06 -13.15
CA TRP A 152 -35.87 14.32 -11.83
C TRP A 152 -36.15 13.15 -10.89
N ASP A 153 -35.16 12.81 -10.08
CA ASP A 153 -35.28 11.74 -9.09
C ASP A 153 -35.04 12.28 -7.67
N VAL A 154 -33.79 12.64 -7.32
CA VAL A 154 -33.46 13.18 -6.00
C VAL A 154 -32.41 14.29 -6.13
N LEU A 155 -32.71 15.46 -5.57
CA LEU A 155 -31.77 16.56 -5.35
C LEU A 155 -31.31 16.56 -3.90
N VAL A 156 -30.02 16.42 -3.64
CA VAL A 156 -29.42 16.40 -2.30
C VAL A 156 -28.63 17.70 -2.07
N ASP A 157 -28.95 18.41 -1.00
CA ASP A 157 -28.29 19.66 -0.58
C ASP A 157 -27.00 19.35 0.21
N ILE A 158 -25.92 19.02 -0.51
CA ILE A 158 -24.65 18.63 0.09
C ILE A 158 -24.04 19.75 0.94
N GLY A 159 -24.08 21.00 0.44
CA GLY A 159 -23.69 22.17 1.24
C GLY A 159 -24.50 22.24 2.54
N GLY A 160 -25.83 22.17 2.44
CA GLY A 160 -26.72 22.27 3.60
C GLY A 160 -26.47 21.16 4.61
N LEU A 161 -26.29 19.92 4.16
CA LEU A 161 -25.94 18.79 5.02
C LEU A 161 -24.59 19.01 5.71
N ARG A 162 -23.57 19.47 4.98
CA ARG A 162 -22.26 19.77 5.58
C ARG A 162 -22.34 20.87 6.65
N SER A 163 -23.29 21.80 6.56
CA SER A 163 -23.41 22.93 7.50
C SER A 163 -23.86 22.50 8.90
N ARG A 164 -24.48 21.32 8.96
CA ARG A 164 -25.01 20.71 10.18
C ARG A 164 -24.02 19.75 10.84
N ILE A 165 -22.94 19.39 10.14
CA ILE A 165 -21.93 18.44 10.61
C ILE A 165 -20.71 19.23 11.10
N PRO A 166 -20.25 19.06 12.35
CA PRO A 166 -19.06 19.75 12.85
C PRO A 166 -17.79 19.33 12.10
N ASP A 167 -16.86 20.27 11.87
CA ASP A 167 -15.56 20.04 11.17
C ASP A 167 -14.66 18.96 11.77
N ARG A 168 -15.00 18.44 12.96
CA ARG A 168 -14.19 17.47 13.71
C ARG A 168 -14.68 16.03 13.59
N GLU A 169 -15.78 15.78 12.88
CA GLU A 169 -16.20 14.40 12.61
C GLU A 169 -15.30 13.78 11.55
N ILE A 170 -14.61 12.71 11.95
CA ILE A 170 -13.78 11.91 11.06
C ILE A 170 -14.71 11.22 10.06
N PRO A 171 -14.46 11.29 8.74
CA PRO A 171 -15.33 10.64 7.76
C PRO A 171 -15.40 9.11 7.99
N PRO A 172 -16.50 8.46 7.59
CA PRO A 172 -16.60 7.00 7.59
C PRO A 172 -15.38 6.37 6.90
N GLY A 173 -14.74 5.39 7.55
CA GLY A 173 -13.48 4.78 7.10
C GLY A 173 -12.22 5.42 7.70
N GLY A 174 -12.27 6.58 8.34
CA GLY A 174 -11.13 7.15 9.07
C GLY A 174 -9.83 7.26 8.27
N HIS A 175 -8.70 7.10 8.94
CA HIS A 175 -7.37 7.11 8.30
C HIS A 175 -6.96 5.72 7.81
N ILE A 176 -7.69 5.14 6.85
CA ILE A 176 -7.35 3.82 6.26
C ILE A 176 -5.90 3.74 5.74
N ASP A 177 -5.32 4.88 5.36
CA ASP A 177 -3.94 5.05 4.92
C ASP A 177 -2.92 4.81 6.05
N LYS A 178 -3.33 5.02 7.30
CA LYS A 178 -2.51 4.73 8.49
C LYS A 178 -2.58 3.26 8.91
N VAL A 179 -3.59 2.52 8.43
CA VAL A 179 -3.81 1.11 8.79
C VAL A 179 -3.01 0.17 7.89
N LEU A 180 -3.06 0.38 6.57
CA LEU A 180 -2.29 -0.40 5.60
C LEU A 180 -1.19 0.43 4.96
N MET A 181 0.05 -0.01 5.12
CA MET A 181 1.19 0.56 4.42
C MET A 181 1.13 0.18 2.92
N PRO A 182 1.49 1.10 2.00
CA PRO A 182 1.56 0.82 0.56
C PRO A 182 2.46 -0.36 0.24
N ALA A 183 2.05 -1.26 -0.67
CA ALA A 183 2.82 -2.46 -0.96
C ALA A 183 4.25 -2.18 -1.44
N ARG A 184 4.38 -1.35 -2.49
CA ARG A 184 5.66 -0.78 -2.89
C ARG A 184 5.97 0.47 -2.10
N THR A 185 7.25 0.74 -1.94
CA THR A 185 7.70 1.98 -1.37
C THR A 185 8.76 2.62 -2.26
N PRO A 186 8.61 3.92 -2.61
CA PRO A 186 9.58 4.59 -3.47
C PRO A 186 10.99 4.48 -2.90
N LEU A 187 11.96 4.30 -3.80
CA LEU A 187 13.37 4.40 -3.44
C LEU A 187 13.68 5.87 -3.07
N PRO A 188 14.35 6.13 -1.93
CA PRO A 188 14.81 7.48 -1.59
C PRO A 188 15.76 8.05 -2.66
N ILE A 189 15.85 9.38 -2.77
CA ILE A 189 16.79 10.03 -3.69
C ILE A 189 18.25 9.72 -3.30
N ASP A 190 18.56 9.83 -2.01
CA ASP A 190 19.88 9.57 -1.44
C ASP A 190 19.96 8.14 -0.88
N PHE A 191 19.64 7.15 -1.72
CA PHE A 191 19.62 5.76 -1.30
C PHE A 191 21.04 5.19 -1.08
N THR A 192 21.18 4.27 -0.12
CA THR A 192 22.40 3.44 -0.05
C THR A 192 22.31 2.28 -1.06
N PRO A 193 23.43 1.80 -1.61
CA PRO A 193 23.39 0.71 -2.59
C PRO A 193 22.61 -0.52 -2.11
N LEU A 194 22.72 -0.93 -0.83
CA LEU A 194 22.00 -2.09 -0.31
C LEU A 194 20.47 -1.89 -0.27
N GLN A 195 19.99 -0.64 -0.22
CA GLN A 195 18.56 -0.35 -0.31
C GLN A 195 17.97 -0.82 -1.64
N LEU A 196 18.71 -0.83 -2.76
CA LEU A 196 18.21 -1.32 -4.05
C LEU A 196 17.69 -2.76 -4.02
N ILE A 197 18.19 -3.58 -3.08
CA ILE A 197 17.84 -5.00 -2.97
C ILE A 197 16.58 -5.22 -2.14
N ARG A 198 16.14 -4.23 -1.35
CA ARG A 198 15.00 -4.38 -0.45
C ARG A 198 13.72 -4.72 -1.23
N ALA A 199 13.01 -5.73 -0.72
CA ALA A 199 11.88 -6.33 -1.43
C ALA A 199 10.79 -5.32 -1.81
N ARG A 200 10.49 -4.34 -0.94
CA ARG A 200 9.39 -3.39 -1.14
C ARG A 200 9.72 -2.21 -2.06
N HIS A 201 11.00 -1.94 -2.36
CA HIS A 201 11.33 -0.99 -3.45
C HIS A 201 11.11 -1.61 -4.82
N ALA A 202 11.16 -2.94 -4.90
CA ALA A 202 10.83 -3.72 -6.08
C ALA A 202 11.58 -3.31 -7.37
N ILE A 203 12.83 -2.85 -7.23
CA ILE A 203 13.68 -2.33 -8.32
C ILE A 203 13.82 -3.32 -9.47
N VAL A 204 14.14 -4.58 -9.15
CA VAL A 204 14.19 -5.66 -10.14
C VAL A 204 12.77 -6.20 -10.33
N PRO A 205 12.18 -6.23 -11.53
CA PRO A 205 10.85 -6.77 -11.75
C PRO A 205 10.67 -8.19 -11.21
N PHE A 206 9.48 -8.50 -10.73
CA PHE A 206 9.18 -9.81 -10.14
C PHE A 206 9.41 -10.95 -11.15
N GLN A 207 9.86 -12.10 -10.66
CA GLN A 207 10.01 -13.31 -11.44
C GLN A 207 8.73 -14.14 -11.34
N GLU A 208 8.04 -14.30 -12.45
CA GLU A 208 6.81 -15.10 -12.53
C GLU A 208 7.08 -16.58 -12.21
N GLY A 209 6.06 -17.24 -11.65
CA GLY A 209 6.09 -18.64 -11.24
C GLY A 209 4.69 -19.20 -10.96
N PRO A 210 4.55 -20.52 -10.78
CA PRO A 210 3.25 -21.14 -10.51
C PRO A 210 2.63 -20.67 -9.20
N GLU A 211 3.42 -20.32 -8.19
CA GLU A 211 2.94 -19.92 -6.87
C GLU A 211 2.15 -18.60 -6.89
N ILE A 212 2.64 -17.57 -7.64
CA ILE A 212 1.89 -16.32 -7.79
C ILE A 212 0.60 -16.54 -8.61
N GLN A 213 0.60 -17.46 -9.57
CA GLN A 213 -0.62 -17.79 -10.34
C GLN A 213 -1.68 -18.47 -9.47
N GLN A 214 -1.26 -19.32 -8.53
CA GLN A 214 -2.16 -19.89 -7.53
C GLN A 214 -2.76 -18.80 -6.63
N LEU A 215 -1.95 -17.84 -6.16
CA LEU A 215 -2.45 -16.70 -5.38
C LEU A 215 -3.44 -15.84 -6.17
N ARG A 216 -3.14 -15.53 -7.43
CA ARG A 216 -4.06 -14.76 -8.30
C ARG A 216 -5.41 -15.47 -8.41
N THR A 217 -5.39 -16.75 -8.75
CA THR A 217 -6.59 -17.58 -8.91
C THR A 217 -7.40 -17.64 -7.62
N TRP A 218 -6.72 -17.83 -6.48
CA TRP A 218 -7.35 -17.84 -5.16
C TRP A 218 -7.96 -16.49 -4.80
N ALA A 219 -7.24 -15.39 -5.03
CA ALA A 219 -7.70 -14.05 -4.68
C ALA A 219 -8.98 -13.67 -5.44
N THR A 220 -9.03 -13.93 -6.75
CA THR A 220 -10.17 -13.57 -7.61
C THR A 220 -11.28 -14.61 -7.64
N ARG A 221 -11.13 -15.75 -6.94
CA ARG A 221 -12.19 -16.76 -6.86
C ARG A 221 -13.32 -16.22 -5.99
N MET A 222 -14.47 -15.95 -6.61
CA MET A 222 -15.69 -15.56 -5.89
C MET A 222 -16.41 -16.81 -5.34
N PRO A 223 -17.04 -16.73 -4.16
CA PRO A 223 -17.91 -17.79 -3.67
C PRO A 223 -19.15 -17.89 -4.55
N GLU A 224 -19.66 -19.12 -4.71
CA GLU A 224 -20.95 -19.35 -5.35
C GLU A 224 -22.07 -18.69 -4.53
N GLU A 225 -23.02 -18.02 -5.19
CA GLU A 225 -24.10 -17.27 -4.53
C GLU A 225 -24.93 -18.15 -3.57
N ALA A 226 -25.14 -19.42 -3.91
CA ALA A 226 -25.88 -20.39 -3.09
C ALA A 226 -25.16 -20.79 -1.77
N ALA A 227 -23.86 -20.50 -1.64
CA ALA A 227 -23.08 -20.78 -0.43
C ALA A 227 -23.01 -19.57 0.53
N ARG A 228 -23.50 -18.38 0.10
CA ARG A 228 -23.55 -17.19 0.94
C ARG A 228 -24.71 -17.31 1.93
N HIS A 229 -24.40 -17.42 3.22
CA HIS A 229 -25.39 -17.23 4.27
C HIS A 229 -25.57 -15.72 4.48
N GLU A 230 -26.80 -15.25 4.66
CA GLU A 230 -27.07 -13.85 4.98
C GLU A 230 -26.23 -13.41 6.20
N GLY A 231 -25.33 -12.46 6.00
CA GLY A 231 -24.48 -11.88 7.05
C GLY A 231 -23.06 -12.46 7.19
N ASP A 232 -22.65 -13.47 6.39
CA ASP A 232 -21.26 -13.98 6.41
C ASP A 232 -20.45 -13.39 5.24
N GLY A 233 -19.48 -12.53 5.57
CA GLY A 233 -18.62 -11.86 4.60
C GLY A 233 -17.70 -12.80 3.83
N ASP A 234 -17.32 -12.47 2.60
CA ASP A 234 -16.37 -13.25 1.78
C ASP A 234 -14.92 -13.05 2.26
N ILE A 235 -14.51 -13.76 3.32
CA ILE A 235 -13.13 -13.76 3.82
C ILE A 235 -12.36 -15.03 3.44
N ALA A 236 -11.13 -14.88 2.97
CA ALA A 236 -10.23 -15.98 2.63
C ALA A 236 -8.81 -15.70 3.12
N VAL A 237 -8.08 -16.75 3.52
CA VAL A 237 -6.70 -16.62 4.03
C VAL A 237 -5.73 -17.48 3.22
N ALA A 238 -4.64 -16.89 2.77
CA ALA A 238 -3.53 -17.61 2.15
C ALA A 238 -2.31 -17.57 3.07
N VAL A 239 -1.64 -18.71 3.22
CA VAL A 239 -0.40 -18.82 3.99
C VAL A 239 0.72 -19.25 3.07
N VAL A 240 1.75 -18.40 2.99
CA VAL A 240 2.92 -18.57 2.14
C VAL A 240 4.14 -18.79 3.03
N THR A 241 4.75 -19.97 2.92
CA THR A 241 5.96 -20.32 3.67
C THR A 241 7.15 -20.62 2.76
N GLY A 242 8.35 -20.47 3.29
CA GLY A 242 9.60 -20.73 2.59
C GLY A 242 10.79 -20.09 3.29
N ALA A 243 12.00 -20.53 2.97
CA ALA A 243 13.23 -20.03 3.58
C ALA A 243 13.43 -18.50 3.41
N GLY A 244 14.37 -17.94 4.18
CA GLY A 244 14.82 -16.55 3.97
C GLY A 244 15.30 -16.34 2.53
N GLY A 245 15.03 -15.17 1.94
CA GLY A 245 15.52 -14.84 0.60
C GLY A 245 14.77 -15.47 -0.59
N THR A 246 13.73 -16.28 -0.37
CA THR A 246 12.98 -16.93 -1.48
C THR A 246 11.98 -16.02 -2.20
N GLY A 247 11.77 -14.79 -1.72
CA GLY A 247 10.90 -13.81 -2.38
C GLY A 247 9.44 -13.76 -1.89
N LYS A 248 9.13 -14.26 -0.68
CA LYS A 248 7.78 -14.18 -0.08
C LYS A 248 7.21 -12.75 -0.08
N THR A 249 7.95 -11.81 0.51
CA THR A 249 7.56 -10.39 0.54
C THR A 249 7.44 -9.81 -0.87
N ARG A 250 8.37 -10.17 -1.78
CA ARG A 250 8.31 -9.76 -3.20
C ARG A 250 7.02 -10.22 -3.88
N MET A 251 6.61 -11.46 -3.64
CA MET A 251 5.39 -12.03 -4.20
C MET A 251 4.13 -11.33 -3.65
N ALA A 252 4.11 -11.03 -2.35
CA ALA A 252 3.02 -10.28 -1.74
C ALA A 252 2.92 -8.84 -2.26
N VAL A 253 4.07 -8.17 -2.48
CA VAL A 253 4.13 -6.86 -3.15
C VAL A 253 3.52 -6.94 -4.55
N GLN A 254 3.97 -7.90 -5.36
CA GLN A 254 3.47 -8.10 -6.73
C GLN A 254 1.95 -8.30 -6.74
N LEU A 255 1.42 -9.16 -5.87
CA LEU A 255 -0.02 -9.42 -5.78
C LEU A 255 -0.80 -8.15 -5.39
N CYS A 256 -0.30 -7.38 -4.42
CA CYS A 256 -0.94 -6.14 -4.00
C CYS A 256 -1.04 -5.12 -5.13
N GLU A 257 0.00 -4.98 -5.94
CA GLU A 257 0.00 -4.02 -7.05
C GLU A 257 -0.95 -4.41 -8.16
N GLU A 258 -0.96 -5.69 -8.53
CA GLU A 258 -1.86 -6.19 -9.55
C GLU A 258 -3.33 -6.03 -9.15
N LEU A 259 -3.66 -6.35 -7.89
CA LEU A 259 -5.03 -6.17 -7.39
C LEU A 259 -5.37 -4.70 -7.18
N SER A 260 -4.41 -3.86 -6.76
CA SER A 260 -4.61 -2.41 -6.69
C SER A 260 -4.91 -1.81 -8.07
N GLY A 261 -4.23 -2.23 -9.13
CA GLY A 261 -4.56 -1.84 -10.50
C GLY A 261 -5.95 -2.33 -10.95
N LYS A 262 -6.42 -3.43 -10.38
CA LYS A 262 -7.81 -3.91 -10.55
C LYS A 262 -8.83 -3.17 -9.68
N GLY A 263 -8.40 -2.24 -8.82
CA GLY A 263 -9.28 -1.41 -7.99
C GLY A 263 -9.48 -1.92 -6.57
N TRP A 264 -8.70 -2.90 -6.14
CA TRP A 264 -8.75 -3.40 -4.77
C TRP A 264 -8.00 -2.46 -3.83
N TYR A 265 -8.49 -2.30 -2.60
CA TYR A 265 -7.70 -1.71 -1.53
C TYR A 265 -6.67 -2.72 -1.04
N THR A 266 -5.38 -2.45 -1.26
CA THR A 266 -4.31 -3.39 -0.90
C THR A 266 -3.22 -2.75 -0.05
N GLY A 267 -2.60 -3.55 0.82
CA GLY A 267 -1.42 -3.12 1.55
C GLY A 267 -0.97 -4.06 2.66
N PHE A 268 0.10 -3.66 3.33
CA PHE A 268 0.75 -4.42 4.39
C PHE A 268 0.35 -3.85 5.76
N LEU A 269 0.01 -4.72 6.70
CA LEU A 269 -0.11 -4.30 8.09
C LEU A 269 1.29 -3.94 8.65
N PRO A 270 1.43 -2.82 9.36
CA PRO A 270 2.65 -2.47 10.09
C PRO A 270 3.20 -3.64 10.92
N SER A 271 4.52 -3.80 10.93
CA SER A 271 5.20 -4.88 11.66
C SER A 271 5.31 -4.60 13.17
N THR A 272 5.47 -3.33 13.56
CA THR A 272 5.91 -2.90 14.90
C THR A 272 4.91 -2.01 15.64
N THR A 273 3.93 -1.42 14.95
CA THR A 273 2.92 -0.58 15.60
C THR A 273 1.75 -1.47 16.04
N GLU A 274 1.34 -1.36 17.30
CA GLU A 274 0.07 -1.95 17.72
C GLU A 274 -1.07 -1.27 16.98
N ILE A 275 -1.77 -2.05 16.15
CA ILE A 275 -2.94 -1.57 15.41
C ILE A 275 -4.16 -1.80 16.28
N THR A 276 -4.84 -0.74 16.68
CA THR A 276 -6.02 -0.81 17.55
C THR A 276 -7.23 -1.43 16.83
N ASP A 277 -8.20 -1.93 17.60
CA ASP A 277 -9.47 -2.43 17.02
C ASP A 277 -10.23 -1.33 16.27
N ALA A 278 -10.13 -0.07 16.73
CA ALA A 278 -10.73 1.09 16.06
C ALA A 278 -10.09 1.34 14.68
N GLU A 279 -8.76 1.25 14.58
CA GLU A 279 -8.04 1.37 13.31
C GLU A 279 -8.36 0.21 12.35
N LEU A 280 -8.48 -1.03 12.85
CA LEU A 280 -8.92 -2.15 12.01
C LEU A 280 -10.38 -2.01 11.56
N SER A 281 -11.25 -1.43 12.41
CA SER A 281 -12.65 -1.20 12.09
C SER A 281 -12.83 -0.20 10.95
N ALA A 282 -11.89 0.73 10.77
CA ALA A 282 -11.88 1.62 9.60
C ALA A 282 -11.78 0.86 8.28
N LEU A 283 -11.10 -0.30 8.25
CA LEU A 283 -11.08 -1.17 7.08
C LEU A 283 -12.41 -1.91 6.86
N VAL A 284 -13.33 -1.94 7.82
CA VAL A 284 -14.65 -2.56 7.62
C VAL A 284 -15.50 -1.73 6.65
N GLU A 285 -15.36 -0.40 6.69
CA GLU A 285 -16.15 0.53 5.89
C GLU A 285 -15.72 0.66 4.42
N VAL A 286 -14.55 0.10 4.05
CA VAL A 286 -14.00 0.15 2.69
C VAL A 286 -14.90 -0.62 1.73
N ALA A 287 -15.51 0.07 0.77
CA ALA A 287 -16.50 -0.55 -0.13
C ALA A 287 -15.84 -1.48 -1.17
N THR A 288 -14.60 -1.18 -1.57
CA THR A 288 -13.83 -2.00 -2.52
C THR A 288 -13.34 -3.32 -1.92
N GLU A 289 -12.99 -4.28 -2.78
CA GLU A 289 -12.37 -5.52 -2.34
C GLU A 289 -11.03 -5.25 -1.64
N LEU A 290 -10.72 -6.05 -0.63
CA LEU A 290 -9.61 -5.81 0.29
C LEU A 290 -8.57 -6.93 0.22
N LEU A 291 -7.29 -6.58 0.03
CA LEU A 291 -6.15 -7.47 0.23
C LEU A 291 -5.27 -6.94 1.37
N VAL A 292 -5.17 -7.70 2.45
CA VAL A 292 -4.29 -7.41 3.59
C VAL A 292 -3.13 -8.38 3.62
N VAL A 293 -1.90 -7.86 3.66
CA VAL A 293 -0.70 -8.67 3.87
C VAL A 293 -0.23 -8.54 5.32
N VAL A 294 -0.10 -9.66 6.03
CA VAL A 294 0.63 -9.74 7.29
C VAL A 294 1.98 -10.40 7.00
N ASP A 295 3.02 -9.58 6.89
CA ASP A 295 4.38 -10.08 6.72
C ASP A 295 4.98 -10.54 8.06
N TYR A 296 5.86 -11.53 8.01
CA TYR A 296 6.43 -12.19 9.19
C TYR A 296 5.35 -12.69 10.17
N ALA A 297 4.32 -13.34 9.64
CA ALA A 297 3.23 -13.93 10.41
C ALA A 297 3.71 -15.21 11.12
N GLU A 298 4.62 -15.06 12.09
CA GLU A 298 5.12 -16.15 12.93
C GLU A 298 4.27 -16.30 14.21
N GLU A 299 4.57 -17.31 15.04
CA GLU A 299 3.79 -17.61 16.25
C GLU A 299 3.59 -16.38 17.17
N ALA A 300 4.62 -15.54 17.32
CA ALA A 300 4.57 -14.32 18.12
C ALA A 300 3.48 -13.33 17.67
N ARG A 301 3.06 -13.38 16.39
CA ARG A 301 2.04 -12.49 15.82
C ARG A 301 0.66 -13.15 15.70
N ARG A 302 0.46 -14.37 16.22
CA ARG A 302 -0.83 -15.08 16.14
C ARG A 302 -2.02 -14.28 16.67
N GLY A 303 -1.81 -13.48 17.72
CA GLY A 303 -2.85 -12.63 18.32
C GLY A 303 -3.30 -11.51 17.38
N LEU A 304 -2.36 -10.90 16.64
CA LEU A 304 -2.67 -9.92 15.61
C LEU A 304 -3.45 -10.57 14.46
N VAL A 305 -3.01 -11.74 13.98
CA VAL A 305 -3.70 -12.46 12.90
C VAL A 305 -5.13 -12.83 13.31
N ALA A 306 -5.35 -13.32 14.53
CA ALA A 306 -6.69 -13.60 15.07
C ALA A 306 -7.58 -12.36 15.02
N ARG A 307 -7.05 -11.23 15.51
CA ARG A 307 -7.77 -9.95 15.59
C ARG A 307 -8.16 -9.42 14.21
N VAL A 308 -7.23 -9.46 13.24
CA VAL A 308 -7.46 -9.04 11.86
C VAL A 308 -8.56 -9.88 11.21
N VAL A 309 -8.48 -11.21 11.32
CA VAL A 309 -9.51 -12.11 10.76
C VAL A 309 -10.87 -11.82 11.41
N ARG A 310 -10.92 -11.68 12.74
CA ARG A 310 -12.16 -11.43 13.48
C ARG A 310 -12.83 -10.11 13.07
N VAL A 311 -12.07 -9.01 13.02
CA VAL A 311 -12.62 -7.69 12.69
C VAL A 311 -13.08 -7.62 11.23
N LEU A 312 -12.27 -8.13 10.31
CA LEU A 312 -12.58 -8.02 8.88
C LEU A 312 -13.68 -8.96 8.37
N ARG A 313 -14.16 -9.90 9.20
CA ARG A 313 -15.36 -10.71 8.90
C ARG A 313 -16.63 -9.89 8.76
N ALA A 314 -16.71 -8.74 9.43
CA ALA A 314 -17.87 -7.87 9.35
C ALA A 314 -18.03 -7.23 7.96
N ARG A 315 -17.01 -7.33 7.09
CA ARG A 315 -17.03 -6.78 5.73
C ARG A 315 -17.95 -7.58 4.83
N GLN A 316 -18.79 -6.87 4.09
CA GLN A 316 -19.63 -7.48 3.05
C GLN A 316 -18.84 -7.72 1.75
N SER A 317 -17.90 -6.82 1.43
CA SER A 317 -17.03 -6.94 0.25
C SER A 317 -15.91 -7.98 0.44
N PRO A 318 -15.50 -8.67 -0.65
CA PRO A 318 -14.43 -9.67 -0.60
C PRO A 318 -13.17 -9.20 0.12
N THR A 319 -12.69 -10.03 1.04
CA THR A 319 -11.49 -9.81 1.84
C THR A 319 -10.54 -10.99 1.68
N ARG A 320 -9.28 -10.69 1.34
CA ARG A 320 -8.20 -11.66 1.18
C ARG A 320 -7.09 -11.29 2.16
N ILE A 321 -6.64 -12.24 2.95
CA ILE A 321 -5.53 -12.05 3.89
C ILE A 321 -4.39 -12.95 3.46
N VAL A 322 -3.22 -12.38 3.18
CA VAL A 322 -2.00 -13.14 2.85
C VAL A 322 -1.05 -13.06 4.03
N LEU A 323 -0.69 -14.23 4.56
CA LEU A 323 0.25 -14.41 5.65
C LEU A 323 1.56 -14.94 5.06
N THR A 324 2.67 -14.25 5.28
CA THR A 324 3.99 -14.71 4.85
C THR A 324 4.83 -15.05 6.09
N ALA A 325 5.40 -16.25 6.11
CA ALA A 325 6.17 -16.76 7.23
C ALA A 325 7.36 -17.61 6.75
N ARG A 326 8.37 -17.82 7.58
CA ARG A 326 9.50 -18.73 7.27
C ARG A 326 9.02 -20.18 7.32
N GLY A 327 8.20 -20.51 8.32
CA GLY A 327 7.54 -21.80 8.51
C GLY A 327 6.15 -21.62 9.11
N THR A 328 5.39 -22.70 9.23
CA THR A 328 4.07 -22.66 9.92
C THR A 328 4.00 -23.55 11.16
N ASP A 329 5.07 -24.32 11.44
CA ASP A 329 5.24 -25.30 12.52
C ASP A 329 3.91 -25.86 13.07
N GLN A 330 3.77 -26.08 14.37
CA GLN A 330 2.50 -26.51 14.97
C GLN A 330 1.55 -25.33 15.20
N TRP A 331 2.05 -24.09 15.20
CA TRP A 331 1.27 -22.92 15.61
C TRP A 331 0.10 -22.62 14.66
N TRP A 332 0.24 -22.83 13.35
CA TRP A 332 -0.83 -22.52 12.39
C TRP A 332 -2.03 -23.46 12.54
N ASP A 333 -1.78 -24.76 12.73
CA ASP A 333 -2.87 -25.73 12.88
C ASP A 333 -3.58 -25.53 14.23
N ASP A 334 -2.85 -25.16 15.28
CA ASP A 334 -3.41 -24.74 16.57
C ASP A 334 -4.24 -23.46 16.44
N PHE A 335 -3.71 -22.46 15.75
CA PHE A 335 -4.40 -21.20 15.47
C PHE A 335 -5.72 -21.46 14.72
N ARG A 336 -5.68 -22.24 13.64
CA ARG A 336 -6.87 -22.58 12.86
C ARG A 336 -7.93 -23.29 13.72
N ARG A 337 -7.52 -24.27 14.55
CA ARG A 337 -8.44 -24.97 15.45
C ARG A 337 -9.13 -24.02 16.42
N ARG A 338 -8.39 -23.10 17.03
CA ARG A 338 -8.95 -22.08 17.94
C ARG A 338 -9.92 -21.15 17.22
N MET A 339 -9.54 -20.65 16.04
CA MET A 339 -10.44 -19.80 15.25
C MET A 339 -11.77 -20.49 14.97
N VAL A 340 -11.75 -21.76 14.55
CA VAL A 340 -12.98 -22.54 14.31
C VAL A 340 -13.78 -22.75 15.61
N GLN A 341 -13.12 -23.02 16.74
CA GLN A 341 -13.78 -23.13 18.05
C GLN A 341 -14.46 -21.82 18.49
N ASP A 342 -13.85 -20.68 18.15
CA ASP A 342 -14.39 -19.35 18.43
C ASP A 342 -15.50 -18.93 17.44
N GLY A 343 -16.01 -19.86 16.62
CA GLY A 343 -17.06 -19.61 15.63
C GLY A 343 -16.55 -18.90 14.37
N ASN A 344 -15.23 -18.77 14.19
CA ASN A 344 -14.65 -18.16 13.01
C ASN A 344 -14.41 -19.25 11.94
N ASP A 345 -15.35 -19.40 11.01
CA ASP A 345 -15.24 -20.35 9.91
C ASP A 345 -14.05 -20.05 8.96
N MET A 346 -13.03 -20.91 8.98
CA MET A 346 -11.77 -20.75 8.21
C MET A 346 -11.71 -21.74 7.05
N ASN A 347 -12.80 -21.87 6.30
CA ASN A 347 -12.96 -22.88 5.25
C ASN A 347 -12.21 -22.57 3.94
N ARG A 348 -11.80 -21.32 3.71
CA ARG A 348 -11.17 -20.88 2.44
C ARG A 348 -9.69 -20.55 2.63
N ILE A 349 -8.92 -21.59 2.96
CA ILE A 349 -7.47 -21.49 3.15
C ILE A 349 -6.72 -21.98 1.92
N LEU A 350 -5.79 -21.15 1.41
CA LEU A 350 -4.74 -21.58 0.48
C LEU A 350 -3.42 -21.74 1.24
N ARG A 351 -2.72 -22.86 1.07
CA ARG A 351 -1.36 -23.05 1.60
C ARG A 351 -0.38 -23.18 0.44
N ILE A 352 0.60 -22.28 0.40
CA ILE A 352 1.77 -22.37 -0.47
C ILE A 352 2.96 -22.64 0.45
N SER A 353 3.56 -23.82 0.30
CA SER A 353 4.68 -24.24 1.14
C SER A 353 5.95 -24.29 0.33
N ASN A 354 7.10 -24.08 0.99
CA ASN A 354 8.42 -24.22 0.38
C ASN A 354 8.63 -23.33 -0.86
N LEU A 355 8.14 -22.09 -0.81
CA LEU A 355 8.30 -21.12 -1.90
C LEU A 355 9.77 -21.06 -2.33
N GLY A 356 10.01 -21.23 -3.63
CA GLY A 356 11.35 -21.16 -4.23
C GLY A 356 12.10 -22.50 -4.31
N GLN A 357 11.68 -23.56 -3.61
CA GLN A 357 12.32 -24.88 -3.73
C GLN A 357 12.03 -25.51 -5.10
N THR A 358 10.79 -25.39 -5.61
CA THR A 358 10.37 -25.95 -6.90
C THR A 358 11.16 -25.37 -8.10
N HIS A 359 11.64 -24.13 -8.00
CA HIS A 359 12.35 -23.44 -9.09
C HIS A 359 13.80 -23.90 -9.26
N GLN A 360 14.42 -24.46 -8.21
CA GLN A 360 15.78 -25.01 -8.29
C GLN A 360 15.85 -26.23 -9.22
N ASP A 361 14.78 -27.02 -9.27
CA ASP A 361 14.75 -28.31 -9.99
C ASP A 361 14.19 -28.21 -11.42
N THR A 362 13.49 -27.12 -11.76
CA THR A 362 12.60 -27.13 -12.95
C THR A 362 13.14 -26.33 -14.15
N ASP A 363 13.90 -25.24 -13.96
CA ASP A 363 14.52 -24.50 -15.09
C ASP A 363 15.69 -23.58 -14.66
N PRO A 364 16.96 -23.97 -14.93
CA PRO A 364 18.14 -23.16 -14.66
C PRO A 364 18.16 -21.78 -15.34
N CYS A 365 17.37 -21.59 -16.40
CA CYS A 365 17.29 -20.32 -17.13
C CYS A 365 16.62 -19.22 -16.30
N VAL A 366 15.77 -19.57 -15.33
CA VAL A 366 15.03 -18.62 -14.49
C VAL A 366 15.98 -17.73 -13.68
N PHE A 367 16.94 -18.32 -12.97
CA PHE A 367 17.92 -17.56 -12.19
C PHE A 367 18.88 -16.79 -13.09
N THR A 368 19.24 -17.34 -14.25
CA THR A 368 20.06 -16.65 -15.26
C THR A 368 19.38 -15.37 -15.76
N ASN A 369 18.08 -15.45 -16.08
CA ASN A 369 17.30 -14.30 -16.53
C ASN A 369 17.06 -13.28 -15.41
N LEU A 370 16.82 -13.75 -14.18
CA LEU A 370 16.72 -12.89 -13.01
C LEU A 370 18.02 -12.12 -12.76
N TYR A 371 19.18 -12.79 -12.85
CA TYR A 371 20.50 -12.17 -12.72
C TYR A 371 20.71 -11.06 -13.75
N LYS A 372 20.51 -11.36 -15.05
CA LYS A 372 20.72 -10.38 -16.13
C LYS A 372 19.85 -9.15 -15.95
N ARG A 373 18.56 -9.36 -15.71
CA ARG A 373 17.60 -8.27 -15.45
C ARG A 373 17.94 -7.47 -14.19
N ALA A 374 18.48 -8.12 -13.16
CA ALA A 374 18.93 -7.43 -11.95
C ALA A 374 20.14 -6.53 -12.23
N VAL A 375 21.14 -7.03 -12.95
CA VAL A 375 22.31 -6.23 -13.38
C VAL A 375 21.85 -5.01 -14.18
N GLU A 376 21.00 -5.20 -15.20
CA GLU A 376 20.45 -4.10 -15.99
C GLU A 376 19.77 -3.03 -15.12
N LYS A 377 18.87 -3.45 -14.24
CA LYS A 377 18.10 -2.53 -13.38
C LYS A 377 18.99 -1.81 -12.36
N PHE A 378 19.98 -2.49 -11.79
CA PHE A 378 20.92 -1.85 -10.87
C PHE A 378 21.83 -0.85 -11.60
N CYS A 379 22.31 -1.17 -12.80
CA CYS A 379 23.09 -0.23 -13.62
C CYS A 379 22.30 1.03 -13.95
N GLU A 380 21.03 0.89 -14.36
CA GLU A 380 20.13 2.01 -14.63
C GLU A 380 19.97 2.96 -13.42
N HIS A 381 19.74 2.40 -12.22
CA HIS A 381 19.51 3.20 -11.01
C HIS A 381 20.80 3.81 -10.46
N MET A 382 21.91 3.07 -10.53
CA MET A 382 23.23 3.54 -10.09
C MET A 382 23.90 4.47 -11.12
N LYS A 383 23.33 4.60 -12.33
CA LYS A 383 23.88 5.39 -13.45
C LYS A 383 25.30 4.97 -13.82
N VAL A 384 25.54 3.66 -13.88
CA VAL A 384 26.81 3.06 -14.28
C VAL A 384 26.64 2.23 -15.56
N ASP A 385 27.71 2.11 -16.33
CA ASP A 385 27.70 1.30 -17.55
C ASP A 385 27.57 -0.19 -17.23
N LEU A 386 26.97 -0.96 -18.16
CA LEU A 386 26.91 -2.41 -18.04
C LEU A 386 28.32 -3.01 -17.93
N PRO A 387 28.54 -3.97 -17.01
CA PRO A 387 29.83 -4.64 -16.88
C PRO A 387 30.24 -5.29 -18.22
N SER A 388 31.44 -4.94 -18.71
CA SER A 388 31.94 -5.42 -20.02
C SER A 388 32.12 -6.95 -20.08
N ASN A 389 32.27 -7.61 -18.92
CA ASN A 389 32.34 -9.06 -18.78
C ASN A 389 31.02 -9.60 -18.19
N GLY A 390 29.90 -9.44 -18.91
CA GLY A 390 28.56 -9.93 -18.52
C GLY A 390 28.41 -11.46 -18.44
N VAL A 391 29.45 -12.17 -18.02
CA VAL A 391 29.45 -13.61 -17.76
C VAL A 391 28.58 -13.86 -16.55
N VAL A 392 27.49 -14.58 -16.76
CA VAL A 392 26.64 -15.06 -15.67
C VAL A 392 27.45 -16.09 -14.87
N PRO A 393 27.56 -15.95 -13.54
CA PRO A 393 28.23 -16.95 -12.71
C PRO A 393 27.63 -18.34 -12.92
N ASN A 394 28.48 -19.38 -12.91
CA ASN A 394 28.03 -20.77 -13.07
C ASN A 394 27.16 -21.22 -11.89
N ASP A 395 27.40 -20.67 -10.70
CA ASP A 395 26.60 -20.86 -9.50
C ASP A 395 25.99 -19.52 -9.06
N LEU A 396 24.67 -19.46 -9.05
CA LEU A 396 23.88 -18.29 -8.67
C LEU A 396 23.33 -18.40 -7.24
N GLY A 397 23.61 -19.50 -6.54
CA GLY A 397 23.09 -19.78 -5.20
C GLY A 397 21.74 -20.47 -5.18
N GLY A 398 21.22 -20.68 -3.97
CA GLY A 398 19.99 -21.44 -3.75
C GLY A 398 18.72 -20.58 -3.75
N THR A 399 18.81 -19.29 -3.46
CA THR A 399 17.63 -18.44 -3.31
C THR A 399 17.60 -17.31 -4.33
N ALA A 400 16.40 -16.78 -4.60
CA ALA A 400 16.25 -15.59 -5.44
C ALA A 400 17.08 -14.41 -4.90
N LEU A 401 17.22 -14.29 -3.57
CA LEU A 401 18.07 -13.28 -2.97
C LEU A 401 19.56 -13.49 -3.31
N ASP A 402 20.08 -14.72 -3.30
CA ASP A 402 21.49 -14.98 -3.64
C ASP A 402 21.79 -14.53 -5.08
N VAL A 403 20.87 -14.80 -6.01
CA VAL A 403 20.97 -14.33 -7.40
C VAL A 403 21.03 -12.80 -7.46
N ILE A 404 20.14 -12.13 -6.72
CA ILE A 404 20.07 -10.66 -6.66
C ILE A 404 21.32 -10.06 -6.02
N LEU A 405 21.85 -10.64 -4.94
CA LEU A 405 23.06 -10.17 -4.26
C LEU A 405 24.29 -10.33 -5.15
N ARG A 406 24.40 -11.44 -5.90
CA ARG A 406 25.47 -11.64 -6.89
C ARG A 406 25.39 -10.60 -8.01
N ALA A 407 24.20 -10.33 -8.54
CA ALA A 407 23.99 -9.29 -9.55
C ALA A 407 24.33 -7.89 -9.02
N TRP A 408 23.89 -7.58 -7.79
CA TRP A 408 24.18 -6.32 -7.13
C TRP A 408 25.68 -6.12 -6.91
N ARG A 409 26.39 -7.17 -6.44
CA ARG A 409 27.84 -7.14 -6.24
C ARG A 409 28.57 -6.87 -7.54
N ALA A 410 28.16 -7.50 -8.64
CA ALA A 410 28.77 -7.29 -9.96
C ALA A 410 28.65 -5.82 -10.44
N VAL A 411 27.64 -5.09 -9.98
CA VAL A 411 27.45 -3.67 -10.28
C VAL A 411 28.17 -2.77 -9.27
N CYS A 412 28.18 -3.13 -7.99
CA CYS A 412 28.70 -2.28 -6.91
C CYS A 412 30.21 -2.43 -6.66
N SER A 413 30.84 -3.53 -7.07
CA SER A 413 32.28 -3.69 -6.93
C SER A 413 33.02 -2.71 -7.85
N GLU A 414 33.72 -1.73 -7.29
CA GLU A 414 34.69 -0.89 -8.00
C GLU A 414 35.82 -1.78 -8.53
N ARG A 415 35.67 -2.36 -9.74
CA ARG A 415 36.69 -3.18 -10.46
C ARG A 415 37.73 -3.82 -9.54
N VAL A 416 37.28 -4.57 -8.54
CA VAL A 416 38.20 -5.39 -7.76
C VAL A 416 38.47 -6.57 -8.68
N ASP A 417 39.69 -6.66 -9.20
CA ASP A 417 40.23 -7.80 -9.96
C ASP A 417 40.31 -9.08 -9.08
N SER A 418 39.33 -9.29 -8.21
CA SER A 418 39.12 -10.52 -7.47
C SER A 418 37.98 -11.27 -8.13
N THR A 419 38.32 -11.93 -9.23
CA THR A 419 37.64 -13.08 -9.82
C THR A 419 37.66 -14.30 -8.89
N ALA A 420 37.70 -14.10 -7.58
CA ALA A 420 37.54 -15.17 -6.61
C ALA A 420 36.11 -15.71 -6.76
N MET A 421 36.02 -16.95 -7.24
CA MET A 421 34.79 -17.73 -7.31
C MET A 421 34.24 -17.88 -5.89
N LEU A 422 33.25 -17.07 -5.52
CA LEU A 422 32.53 -17.24 -4.26
C LEU A 422 31.63 -18.47 -4.41
N SER A 423 32.08 -19.56 -3.83
CA SER A 423 31.40 -20.85 -3.86
C SER A 423 30.49 -21.07 -2.66
N ASP A 424 30.64 -20.26 -1.60
CA ASP A 424 29.82 -20.34 -0.39
C ASP A 424 28.90 -19.12 -0.20
N GLN A 425 27.72 -19.36 0.38
CA GLN A 425 26.72 -18.33 0.68
C GLN A 425 27.22 -17.34 1.75
N SER A 426 27.99 -17.82 2.72
CA SER A 426 28.59 -16.98 3.76
C SER A 426 29.55 -15.96 3.16
N GLU A 427 30.40 -16.38 2.22
CA GLU A 427 31.34 -15.49 1.53
C GLU A 427 30.63 -14.42 0.70
N LEU A 428 29.50 -14.77 0.07
CA LEU A 428 28.66 -13.80 -0.62
C LEU A 428 28.14 -12.74 0.35
N TYR A 429 27.62 -13.14 1.51
CA TYR A 429 27.06 -12.20 2.49
C TYR A 429 28.13 -11.31 3.11
N GLU A 430 29.31 -11.85 3.45
CA GLU A 430 30.44 -11.04 3.91
C GLU A 430 30.86 -10.01 2.85
N SER A 431 30.97 -10.40 1.57
CA SER A 431 31.33 -9.46 0.51
C SER A 431 30.31 -8.33 0.31
N VAL A 432 29.03 -8.60 0.57
CA VAL A 432 27.96 -7.58 0.53
C VAL A 432 28.09 -6.62 1.70
N LEU A 433 28.34 -7.14 2.90
CA LEU A 433 28.58 -6.35 4.10
C LEU A 433 29.80 -5.44 3.95
N GLU A 434 30.90 -5.94 3.38
CA GLU A 434 32.11 -5.16 3.11
C GLU A 434 31.82 -3.93 2.23
N ILE A 435 31.06 -4.13 1.14
CA ILE A 435 30.68 -3.04 0.24
C ILE A 435 29.79 -2.03 0.97
N GLU A 436 28.80 -2.48 1.73
CA GLU A 436 27.87 -1.59 2.44
C GLU A 436 28.59 -0.78 3.53
N PHE A 437 29.43 -1.42 4.37
CA PHE A 437 30.18 -0.69 5.41
C PHE A 437 31.27 0.21 4.82
N ALA A 438 31.80 -0.09 3.63
CA ALA A 438 32.65 0.86 2.90
C ALA A 438 31.88 2.12 2.50
N GLN A 439 30.59 2.02 2.16
CA GLN A 439 29.74 3.19 1.95
C GLN A 439 29.50 3.95 3.25
N TRP A 440 29.24 3.26 4.37
CA TRP A 440 29.01 3.92 5.67
C TRP A 440 30.22 4.78 6.07
N ARG A 441 31.44 4.31 5.80
CA ARG A 441 32.67 5.05 6.07
C ARG A 441 32.87 6.32 5.26
N LYS A 442 32.09 6.53 4.18
CA LYS A 442 32.09 7.82 3.48
C LYS A 442 31.54 8.95 4.36
N ALA A 443 30.73 8.62 5.39
CA ALA A 443 30.36 9.57 6.41
C ALA A 443 31.57 9.90 7.31
N PRO A 444 31.99 11.17 7.44
CA PRO A 444 33.22 11.54 8.16
C PRO A 444 33.30 11.01 9.60
N ILE A 445 32.16 10.94 10.30
CA ILE A 445 32.11 10.44 11.68
C ILE A 445 32.40 8.94 11.82
N LEU A 446 32.19 8.18 10.74
CA LEU A 446 32.39 6.73 10.68
C LEU A 446 33.69 6.33 9.99
N ALA A 447 34.41 7.27 9.38
CA ALA A 447 35.64 7.00 8.64
C ALA A 447 36.72 6.28 9.48
N GLU A 448 36.86 6.67 10.75
CA GLU A 448 37.84 6.09 11.68
C GLU A 448 37.29 4.91 12.51
N VAL A 449 36.02 4.52 12.29
CA VAL A 449 35.40 3.44 13.06
C VAL A 449 35.82 2.08 12.49
N SER A 450 36.31 1.21 13.38
CA SER A 450 36.76 -0.13 13.00
C SER A 450 35.63 -0.97 12.42
N THR A 451 35.95 -1.89 11.48
CA THR A 451 34.95 -2.78 10.86
C THR A 451 34.21 -3.59 11.93
N ARG A 452 34.96 -4.06 12.93
CA ARG A 452 34.41 -4.81 14.05
C ARG A 452 33.32 -4.02 14.80
N HIS A 453 33.54 -2.74 15.07
CA HIS A 453 32.55 -1.91 15.79
C HIS A 453 31.33 -1.58 14.92
N LEU A 454 31.51 -1.39 13.60
CA LEU A 454 30.38 -1.22 12.67
C LEU A 454 29.53 -2.50 12.57
N HIS A 455 30.18 -3.67 12.47
CA HIS A 455 29.51 -4.96 12.47
C HIS A 455 28.72 -5.19 13.76
N ARG A 456 29.31 -4.90 14.93
CA ARG A 456 28.62 -4.99 16.23
C ARG A 456 27.41 -4.07 16.31
N ALA A 457 27.56 -2.80 15.90
CA ALA A 457 26.44 -1.86 15.87
C ALA A 457 25.30 -2.36 14.99
N ALA A 458 25.59 -2.74 13.74
CA ALA A 458 24.58 -3.23 12.81
C ALA A 458 23.93 -4.55 13.24
N ALA A 459 24.71 -5.48 13.82
CA ALA A 459 24.19 -6.73 14.38
C ALA A 459 23.24 -6.46 15.57
N THR A 460 23.64 -5.58 16.49
CA THR A 460 22.86 -5.21 17.66
C THR A 460 21.55 -4.53 17.26
N LEU A 461 21.60 -3.57 16.35
CA LEU A 461 20.41 -2.90 15.82
C LEU A 461 19.49 -3.89 15.09
N SER A 462 20.04 -4.84 14.33
CA SER A 462 19.23 -5.84 13.64
C SER A 462 18.57 -6.84 14.59
N LEU A 463 19.27 -7.22 15.67
CA LEU A 463 18.76 -8.10 16.70
C LEU A 463 17.64 -7.43 17.53
N ILE A 464 17.88 -6.21 18.01
CA ILE A 464 16.93 -5.48 18.86
C ILE A 464 15.80 -4.87 18.03
N SER A 465 16.09 -4.44 16.81
CA SER A 465 15.15 -3.79 15.89
C SER A 465 14.40 -2.61 16.56
N PRO A 466 15.11 -1.57 17.06
CA PRO A 466 14.48 -0.41 17.68
C PRO A 466 13.59 0.35 16.69
N ALA A 467 12.63 1.14 17.17
CA ALA A 467 11.83 1.98 16.27
C ALA A 467 12.71 2.96 15.48
N SER A 468 12.21 3.46 14.34
CA SER A 468 12.85 4.51 13.53
C SER A 468 12.85 5.87 14.24
N ASP A 469 13.56 5.93 15.36
CA ASP A 469 13.66 7.05 16.28
C ASP A 469 15.10 7.16 16.78
N GLU A 470 15.65 8.38 16.75
CA GLU A 470 17.06 8.63 17.04
C GLU A 470 17.42 8.34 18.50
N GLU A 471 16.52 8.63 19.43
CA GLU A 471 16.73 8.37 20.87
C GLU A 471 16.73 6.86 21.14
N GLN A 472 15.81 6.11 20.53
CA GLN A 472 15.78 4.66 20.67
C GLN A 472 17.03 3.99 20.05
N VAL A 473 17.48 4.47 18.89
CA VAL A 473 18.71 3.96 18.26
C VAL A 473 19.94 4.31 19.10
N ASP A 474 20.05 5.53 19.63
CA ASP A 474 21.13 5.92 20.55
C ASP A 474 21.15 5.03 21.81
N ALA A 475 19.97 4.75 22.38
CA ALA A 475 19.84 3.89 23.54
C ALA A 475 20.36 2.47 23.27
N VAL A 476 20.00 1.87 22.12
CA VAL A 476 20.52 0.55 21.73
C VAL A 476 22.03 0.58 21.50
N LEU A 477 22.55 1.61 20.83
CA LEU A 477 23.99 1.76 20.63
C LEU A 477 24.74 1.95 21.96
N SER A 478 24.11 2.55 22.98
CA SER A 478 24.75 2.82 24.27
C SER A 478 25.09 1.55 25.06
N ALA A 479 24.42 0.43 24.77
CA ALA A 479 24.71 -0.89 25.34
C ALA A 479 26.08 -1.44 24.87
N LEU A 480 26.62 -0.94 23.76
CA LEU A 480 27.91 -1.37 23.25
C LEU A 480 29.06 -0.65 23.98
N PRO A 481 30.07 -1.38 24.52
CA PRO A 481 31.15 -0.79 25.29
C PRO A 481 31.88 0.35 24.57
N GLU A 482 32.14 0.18 23.27
CA GLU A 482 32.81 1.17 22.42
C GLU A 482 32.02 2.48 22.19
N TRP A 483 30.71 2.48 22.46
CA TRP A 483 29.82 3.62 22.22
C TRP A 483 29.24 4.21 23.52
N SER A 484 29.35 3.50 24.65
CA SER A 484 28.76 3.87 25.94
C SER A 484 29.14 5.28 26.42
N SER A 485 30.40 5.68 26.29
CA SER A 485 30.93 6.99 26.74
C SER A 485 30.96 8.08 25.68
N GLU A 486 30.64 7.78 24.42
CA GLU A 486 30.83 8.65 23.25
C GLU A 486 29.53 9.38 22.84
N HIS A 487 28.84 10.00 23.79
CA HIS A 487 27.46 10.51 23.62
C HIS A 487 27.22 11.35 22.35
N LEU A 488 28.07 12.36 22.08
CA LEU A 488 27.91 13.23 20.91
C LEU A 488 28.16 12.48 19.59
N ARG A 489 29.11 11.53 19.60
CA ARG A 489 29.45 10.76 18.40
C ARG A 489 28.39 9.70 18.12
N ARG A 490 27.88 9.06 19.18
CA ARG A 490 26.82 8.05 19.14
C ARG A 490 25.49 8.65 18.69
N GLY A 491 25.10 9.81 19.21
CA GLY A 491 23.87 10.50 18.78
C GLY A 491 23.90 10.85 17.29
N ARG A 492 25.01 11.40 16.79
CA ARG A 492 25.20 11.64 15.36
C ARG A 492 25.23 10.35 14.51
N PHE A 493 25.73 9.25 15.08
CA PHE A 493 25.67 7.96 14.40
C PHE A 493 24.23 7.45 14.32
N ALA A 494 23.45 7.58 15.39
CA ALA A 494 22.02 7.25 15.41
C ALA A 494 21.24 8.09 14.38
N GLU A 495 21.45 9.41 14.32
CA GLU A 495 20.90 10.30 13.29
C GLU A 495 21.20 9.78 11.88
N LEU A 496 22.47 9.46 11.58
CA LEU A 496 22.86 8.94 10.26
C LEU A 496 22.20 7.61 9.92
N LEU A 497 22.07 6.70 10.89
CA LEU A 497 21.43 5.40 10.69
C LEU A 497 19.94 5.56 10.38
N VAL A 498 19.24 6.40 11.13
CA VAL A 498 17.80 6.63 10.96
C VAL A 498 17.50 7.39 9.67
N GLN A 499 18.27 8.44 9.37
CA GLN A 499 17.94 9.36 8.28
C GLN A 499 18.51 8.94 6.92
N ALA A 500 19.64 8.22 6.89
CA ALA A 500 20.36 7.94 5.65
C ALA A 500 20.71 6.45 5.46
N LEU A 501 21.47 5.85 6.37
CA LEU A 501 22.15 4.57 6.11
C LEU A 501 21.20 3.36 6.18
N LEU A 502 20.41 3.27 7.25
CA LEU A 502 19.42 2.20 7.44
C LEU A 502 18.00 2.67 7.21
N ARG A 503 17.82 3.92 6.76
CA ARG A 503 16.54 4.61 6.56
C ARG A 503 15.44 3.66 6.10
N THR A 504 14.36 3.59 6.87
CA THR A 504 13.18 2.80 6.51
C THR A 504 11.99 3.67 6.19
N ASP A 505 11.01 3.07 5.52
CA ASP A 505 9.77 3.75 5.16
C ASP A 505 8.83 3.86 6.37
N GLY A 506 8.91 4.98 7.10
CA GLY A 506 8.06 5.26 8.25
C GLY A 506 8.44 4.49 9.52
N LYS A 507 7.45 4.02 10.29
CA LYS A 507 7.57 3.40 11.63
C LYS A 507 8.24 2.01 11.66
N LYS A 508 8.88 1.57 10.57
CA LYS A 508 9.61 0.30 10.56
C LYS A 508 10.78 0.38 11.53
N PRO A 509 11.21 -0.74 12.10
CA PRO A 509 12.37 -0.74 12.96
C PRO A 509 13.65 -0.54 12.16
N ILE A 510 14.66 0.04 12.79
CA ILE A 510 16.00 0.18 12.24
C ILE A 510 16.72 -1.16 12.35
N CYS A 511 16.92 -1.81 11.21
CA CYS A 511 17.70 -3.03 11.09
C CYS A 511 18.42 -3.08 9.74
N LEU A 512 19.48 -3.88 9.66
CA LEU A 512 20.10 -4.21 8.39
C LEU A 512 19.13 -5.07 7.58
N GLN A 513 18.99 -4.77 6.30
CA GLN A 513 18.17 -5.56 5.37
C GLN A 513 18.96 -5.80 4.09
N PRO A 514 18.79 -6.96 3.43
CA PRO A 514 17.76 -7.99 3.67
C PRO A 514 18.08 -8.98 4.81
N ASP A 515 17.04 -9.57 5.42
CA ASP A 515 17.18 -10.35 6.66
C ASP A 515 18.20 -11.49 6.61
N PRO A 516 18.36 -12.28 5.53
CA PRO A 516 19.38 -13.33 5.52
C PRO A 516 20.81 -12.80 5.71
N VAL A 517 21.10 -11.59 5.23
CA VAL A 517 22.39 -10.92 5.45
C VAL A 517 22.51 -10.44 6.89
N ALA A 518 21.41 -9.94 7.47
CA ALA A 518 21.37 -9.53 8.88
C ALA A 518 21.49 -10.72 9.84
N ASP A 519 20.78 -11.81 9.59
CA ASP A 519 20.85 -13.07 10.34
C ASP A 519 22.29 -13.62 10.33
N HIS A 520 22.93 -13.64 9.16
CA HIS A 520 24.34 -14.00 9.01
C HIS A 520 25.24 -13.11 9.87
N LEU A 521 25.07 -11.78 9.79
CA LEU A 521 25.86 -10.84 10.59
C LEU A 521 25.65 -11.05 12.11
N ILE A 522 24.41 -11.25 12.56
CA ILE A 522 24.06 -11.53 13.96
C ILE A 522 24.77 -12.80 14.43
N LEU A 523 24.68 -13.89 13.67
CA LEU A 523 25.32 -15.16 14.00
C LEU A 523 26.85 -15.04 14.02
N THR A 524 27.45 -14.34 13.06
CA THR A 524 28.90 -14.13 13.01
C THR A 524 29.40 -13.29 14.18
N VAL A 525 28.67 -12.25 14.59
CA VAL A 525 29.09 -11.36 15.69
C VAL A 525 28.88 -12.02 17.05
N PHE A 526 27.67 -12.52 17.33
CA PHE A 526 27.29 -13.02 18.65
C PHE A 526 27.63 -14.49 18.85
N GLY A 527 27.67 -15.30 17.79
CA GLY A 527 28.16 -16.69 17.87
C GLY A 527 29.62 -16.77 18.32
N ASN A 528 30.42 -15.74 18.01
CA ASN A 528 31.80 -15.61 18.47
C ASN A 528 31.95 -14.85 19.79
N ASN A 529 30.89 -14.23 20.32
CA ASN A 529 30.91 -13.40 21.54
C ASN A 529 29.59 -13.54 22.33
N PRO A 530 29.30 -14.70 22.94
CA PRO A 530 28.03 -14.92 23.64
C PRO A 530 27.85 -14.01 24.87
N GLU A 531 28.92 -13.64 25.57
CA GLU A 531 28.86 -12.71 26.71
C GLU A 531 28.30 -11.33 26.29
N LEU A 532 28.67 -10.86 25.09
CA LEU A 532 28.15 -9.60 24.56
C LEU A 532 26.66 -9.68 24.24
N LEU A 533 26.15 -10.87 23.87
CA LEU A 533 24.72 -11.07 23.64
C LEU A 533 23.95 -10.95 24.96
N ASP A 534 24.46 -11.54 26.04
CA ASP A 534 23.85 -11.46 27.36
C ASP A 534 23.80 -10.00 27.86
N ASP A 535 24.90 -9.25 27.70
CA ASP A 535 24.97 -7.83 28.08
C ASP A 535 23.99 -6.93 27.29
N ILE A 536 23.68 -7.29 26.04
CA ILE A 536 22.75 -6.53 25.19
C ILE A 536 21.29 -6.84 25.51
N LEU A 537 21.00 -8.07 25.97
CA LEU A 537 19.64 -8.53 26.26
C LEU A 537 19.22 -8.30 27.72
N SER A 538 20.17 -8.00 28.62
CA SER A 538 19.94 -7.63 30.02
C SER A 538 19.48 -6.18 30.16
#